data_AF-A0A7V9C9Y5-F1
#
_entry.id   AF-A0A7V9C9Y5-F1
#
_cell.length_a   1.000
_cell.length_b   1.000
_cell.length_c   1.000
_cell.angle_alpha   90.00
_cell.angle_beta   90.00
_cell.angle_gamma   90.00
#
_symmetry.space_group_name_H-M   'P 1'
#
loop_
_entity.id
_entity.type
_entity.pdbx_description
1 polymer ?
#
loop_
_entity_poly.entity_id
_entity_poly.type
_entity_poly.pdbx_seq_one_letter_code
_entity_poly.pdbx_strand_id
1 'polypeptide(L)'
;MTYPSITRIELPILQELAATGGFEDVRFLYARLIAYFPQLQETHSLHNGDGKGWRRIVQRAGRALDTKREIERLRGHWHITNAGRKRVASESSSFTIERTATALETFTHTDIQNMLADIGRVLGYHAQLEFEYYDVIWRKSKTSPRLSHIFEVQRKGNIDAALAKLKQGYEAQRSKTFLVISNESDTNRARKAMTLGQRGAFHELDNVTTILSFEQLRKLHRHLTSVEDLLIQLFD
;
A
#
# COMPACT_ATOMS: atom_id res chain seq x y z
N MET A 1 -6.59 27.85 8.54
CA MET A 1 -6.34 26.53 7.92
C MET A 1 -6.45 26.67 6.42
N THR A 2 -5.49 26.15 5.67
CA THR A 2 -5.47 26.19 4.21
C THR A 2 -5.98 24.86 3.67
N TYR A 3 -7.13 24.88 3.01
CA TYR A 3 -7.68 23.68 2.40
C TYR A 3 -7.12 23.45 0.99
N PRO A 4 -7.06 22.20 0.51
CA PRO A 4 -6.70 21.91 -0.88
C PRO A 4 -7.66 22.60 -1.87
N SER A 5 -7.17 22.87 -3.08
CA SER A 5 -8.03 23.38 -4.15
C SER A 5 -9.09 22.35 -4.55
N ILE A 6 -10.22 22.83 -5.06
CA ILE A 6 -11.37 22.00 -5.46
C ILE A 6 -10.92 20.92 -6.47
N THR A 7 -10.17 21.31 -7.49
CA THR A 7 -9.65 20.41 -8.53
C THR A 7 -8.79 19.28 -7.97
N ARG A 8 -8.03 19.55 -6.90
CA ARG A 8 -7.17 18.54 -6.26
C ARG A 8 -7.98 17.50 -5.46
N ILE A 9 -9.22 17.80 -5.10
CA ILE A 9 -10.11 16.92 -4.32
C ILE A 9 -10.98 16.05 -5.24
N GLU A 10 -11.21 16.47 -6.48
CA GLU A 10 -12.02 15.75 -7.47
C GLU A 10 -11.56 14.30 -7.68
N LEU A 11 -10.27 14.08 -7.93
CA LEU A 11 -9.75 12.74 -8.22
C LEU A 11 -9.84 11.78 -7.00
N PRO A 12 -9.43 12.18 -5.79
CA PRO A 12 -9.66 11.37 -4.58
C PRO A 12 -11.14 10.98 -4.35
N ILE A 13 -12.10 11.86 -4.65
CA ILE A 13 -13.54 11.51 -4.56
C ILE A 13 -13.87 10.35 -5.51
N LEU A 14 -13.41 10.43 -6.76
CA LEU A 14 -13.67 9.39 -7.75
C LEU A 14 -12.97 8.07 -7.37
N GLN A 15 -11.74 8.13 -6.84
CA GLN A 15 -10.98 6.96 -6.39
C GLN A 15 -11.68 6.25 -5.22
N GLU A 16 -12.12 7.00 -4.21
CA GLU A 16 -12.87 6.43 -3.08
C GLU A 16 -14.18 5.79 -3.52
N LEU A 17 -14.97 6.48 -4.37
CA LEU A 17 -16.20 5.91 -4.90
C LEU A 17 -15.94 4.66 -5.73
N ALA A 18 -14.89 4.62 -6.54
CA ALA A 18 -14.52 3.43 -7.29
C ALA A 18 -14.13 2.27 -6.37
N ALA A 19 -13.39 2.54 -5.29
CA ALA A 19 -12.95 1.55 -4.31
C ALA A 19 -14.11 0.96 -3.48
N THR A 20 -15.18 1.73 -3.24
CA THR A 20 -16.36 1.29 -2.46
C THR A 20 -17.44 0.61 -3.30
N GLY A 21 -17.11 0.16 -4.51
CA GLY A 21 -18.07 -0.49 -5.42
C GLY A 21 -18.87 0.49 -6.28
N GLY A 22 -18.59 1.79 -6.19
CA GLY A 22 -19.16 2.83 -7.05
C GLY A 22 -20.16 3.74 -6.38
N PHE A 23 -20.48 3.50 -5.11
CA PHE A 23 -21.55 4.20 -4.37
C PHE A 23 -21.11 4.43 -2.93
N GLU A 24 -21.37 5.61 -2.36
CA GLU A 24 -21.09 5.89 -0.95
C GLU A 24 -21.93 7.05 -0.39
N ASP A 25 -22.19 7.03 0.92
CA ASP A 25 -22.73 8.19 1.65
C ASP A 25 -21.63 9.25 1.83
N VAL A 26 -21.95 10.49 1.45
CA VAL A 26 -21.01 11.62 1.48
C VAL A 26 -20.40 11.87 2.87
N ARG A 27 -21.08 11.46 3.95
CA ARG A 27 -20.56 11.57 5.32
C ARG A 27 -19.31 10.73 5.53
N PHE A 28 -19.25 9.53 4.94
CA PHE A 28 -18.06 8.68 5.01
C PHE A 28 -16.95 9.22 4.11
N LEU A 29 -17.29 9.80 2.95
CA LEU A 29 -16.31 10.46 2.09
C LEU A 29 -15.58 11.59 2.81
N TYR A 30 -16.26 12.39 3.64
CA TYR A 30 -15.58 13.47 4.39
C TYR A 30 -14.44 12.96 5.26
N ALA A 31 -14.62 11.81 5.91
CA ALA A 31 -13.61 11.24 6.80
C ALA A 31 -12.49 10.57 6.00
N ARG A 32 -12.82 9.76 4.99
CA ARG A 32 -11.82 9.02 4.21
C ARG A 32 -10.92 9.91 3.38
N LEU A 33 -11.46 10.98 2.81
CA LEU A 33 -10.70 11.92 2.00
C LEU A 33 -9.60 12.65 2.78
N ILE A 34 -9.67 12.71 4.12
CA ILE A 34 -8.61 13.33 4.94
C ILE A 34 -7.28 12.62 4.75
N ALA A 35 -7.28 11.29 4.56
CA ALA A 35 -6.07 10.49 4.38
C ALA A 35 -5.27 10.85 3.11
N TYR A 36 -5.91 11.46 2.12
CA TYR A 36 -5.27 11.92 0.88
C TYR A 36 -4.53 13.26 1.04
N PHE A 37 -4.69 13.93 2.18
CA PHE A 37 -4.16 15.26 2.42
C PHE A 37 -3.45 15.29 3.79
N PRO A 38 -2.16 14.92 3.86
CA PRO A 38 -1.40 14.88 5.10
C PRO A 38 -1.48 16.17 5.92
N GLN A 39 -1.55 17.33 5.24
CA GLN A 39 -1.70 18.63 5.88
C GLN A 39 -3.01 18.83 6.67
N LEU A 40 -4.00 17.96 6.47
CA LEU A 40 -5.27 17.96 7.20
C LEU A 40 -5.27 16.98 8.39
N GLN A 41 -4.33 16.03 8.44
CA GLN A 41 -4.27 15.01 9.50
C GLN A 41 -3.73 15.56 10.82
N GLU A 42 -2.84 16.55 10.77
CA GLU A 42 -2.27 17.19 11.96
C GLU A 42 -3.30 18.01 12.75
N THR A 43 -4.43 18.35 12.13
CA THR A 43 -5.47 19.20 12.73
C THR A 43 -6.54 18.41 13.47
N HIS A 44 -6.45 18.37 14.80
CA HIS A 44 -7.40 17.68 15.70
C HIS A 44 -8.87 18.12 15.50
N SER A 45 -9.11 19.35 15.03
CA SER A 45 -10.47 19.90 14.83
C SER A 45 -11.28 19.21 13.71
N LEU A 46 -10.63 18.52 12.76
CA LEU A 46 -11.33 17.81 11.68
C LEU A 46 -11.85 16.43 12.11
N HIS A 47 -11.24 15.84 13.14
CA HIS A 47 -11.67 14.56 13.73
C HIS A 47 -12.93 14.70 14.61
N ASN A 48 -13.14 15.87 15.24
CA ASN A 48 -14.25 16.12 16.18
C ASN A 48 -15.51 16.72 15.52
N GLY A 49 -15.69 16.58 14.21
CA GLY A 49 -16.92 16.99 13.53
C GLY A 49 -17.05 18.47 13.19
N ASP A 50 -16.11 19.33 13.62
CA ASP A 50 -16.11 20.78 13.37
C ASP A 50 -15.54 21.21 12.00
N GLY A 51 -15.38 20.26 11.09
CA GLY A 51 -14.87 20.47 9.72
C GLY A 51 -15.85 21.13 8.73
N LYS A 52 -16.65 22.11 9.14
CA LYS A 52 -17.64 22.78 8.25
C LYS A 52 -16.99 23.34 6.98
N GLY A 53 -15.77 23.88 7.08
CA GLY A 53 -14.99 24.34 5.93
C GLY A 53 -14.62 23.22 4.96
N TRP A 54 -14.10 22.11 5.50
CA TRP A 54 -13.76 20.91 4.74
C TRP A 54 -14.96 20.33 3.99
N ARG A 55 -16.08 20.11 4.70
CA ARG A 55 -17.33 19.61 4.10
C ARG A 55 -17.81 20.51 2.97
N ARG A 56 -17.73 21.83 3.13
CA ARG A 56 -18.13 22.79 2.10
C ARG A 56 -17.28 22.65 0.84
N ILE A 57 -15.98 22.42 0.97
CA ILE A 57 -15.08 22.29 -0.17
C ILE A 57 -15.28 20.93 -0.87
N VAL A 58 -15.40 19.84 -0.11
CA VAL A 58 -15.73 18.51 -0.68
C VAL A 58 -17.05 18.59 -1.45
N GLN A 59 -18.08 19.26 -0.90
CA GLN A 59 -19.36 19.48 -1.59
C GLN A 59 -19.25 20.37 -2.84
N ARG A 60 -18.27 21.27 -2.91
CA ARG A 60 -18.00 22.05 -4.14
C ARG A 60 -17.29 21.19 -5.19
N ALA A 61 -16.34 20.34 -4.79
CA ALA A 61 -15.70 19.37 -5.67
C ALA A 61 -16.70 18.36 -6.22
N GLY A 62 -17.58 17.81 -5.38
CA GLY A 62 -18.68 16.95 -5.82
C GLY A 62 -19.59 17.62 -6.83
N ARG A 63 -19.96 18.90 -6.63
CA ARG A 63 -20.73 19.66 -7.62
C ARG A 63 -20.01 19.83 -8.96
N ALA A 64 -18.69 20.03 -8.94
CA ALA A 64 -17.91 20.14 -10.17
C ALA A 64 -17.87 18.80 -10.93
N LEU A 65 -17.66 17.68 -10.22
CA LEU A 65 -17.70 16.33 -10.80
C LEU A 65 -19.07 15.96 -11.38
N ASP A 66 -20.14 16.32 -10.68
CA ASP A 66 -21.54 16.12 -11.09
C ASP A 66 -21.85 16.92 -12.38
N THR A 67 -21.36 18.16 -12.45
CA THR A 67 -21.45 18.99 -13.67
C THR A 67 -20.72 18.35 -14.86
N LYS A 68 -19.58 17.69 -14.61
CA LYS A 68 -18.82 16.92 -15.60
C LYS A 68 -19.44 15.54 -15.91
N ARG A 69 -20.55 15.18 -15.25
CA ARG A 69 -21.22 13.87 -15.32
C ARG A 69 -20.31 12.70 -14.93
N GLU A 70 -19.32 12.95 -14.07
CA GLU A 70 -18.39 11.93 -13.58
C GLU A 70 -18.91 11.23 -12.31
N ILE A 71 -19.79 11.92 -11.59
CA ILE A 71 -20.60 11.35 -10.52
C ILE A 71 -22.06 11.75 -10.70
N GLU A 72 -22.93 11.07 -9.98
CA GLU A 72 -24.33 11.44 -9.76
C GLU A 72 -24.57 11.62 -8.26
N ARG A 73 -25.28 12.68 -7.87
CA ARG A 73 -25.51 13.02 -6.47
C ARG A 73 -27.00 12.86 -6.13
N LEU A 74 -27.33 11.85 -5.32
CA LEU A 74 -28.70 11.50 -4.95
C LEU A 74 -28.86 11.45 -3.42
N ARG A 75 -29.61 12.41 -2.85
CA ARG A 75 -30.01 12.43 -1.42
C ARG A 75 -28.86 12.07 -0.45
N GLY A 76 -27.72 12.75 -0.60
CA GLY A 76 -26.54 12.55 0.26
C GLY A 76 -25.64 11.38 -0.13
N HIS A 77 -26.03 10.57 -1.12
CA HIS A 77 -25.23 9.49 -1.67
C HIS A 77 -24.67 9.88 -3.03
N TRP A 78 -23.41 9.55 -3.26
CA TRP A 78 -22.73 9.84 -4.51
C TRP A 78 -22.44 8.52 -5.21
N HIS A 79 -22.67 8.50 -6.52
CA HIS A 79 -22.45 7.35 -7.38
C HIS A 79 -21.47 7.74 -8.49
N ILE A 80 -20.44 6.93 -8.74
CA ILE A 80 -19.52 7.18 -9.84
C ILE A 80 -20.10 6.68 -11.16
N THR A 81 -20.09 7.52 -12.19
CA THR A 81 -20.58 7.15 -13.51
C THR A 81 -19.49 6.42 -14.31
N ASN A 82 -19.85 5.91 -15.49
CA ASN A 82 -18.86 5.38 -16.43
C ASN A 82 -17.85 6.45 -16.88
N ALA A 83 -18.25 7.73 -16.97
CA ALA A 83 -17.32 8.81 -17.30
C ALA A 83 -16.32 9.04 -16.15
N GLY A 84 -16.79 9.02 -14.90
CA GLY A 84 -15.93 9.08 -13.72
C GLY A 84 -14.97 7.90 -13.64
N ARG A 85 -15.44 6.67 -13.88
CA ARG A 85 -14.59 5.47 -13.93
C ARG A 85 -13.54 5.56 -15.04
N LYS A 86 -13.91 6.08 -16.22
CA LYS A 86 -12.95 6.35 -17.31
C LYS A 86 -11.91 7.40 -16.90
N ARG A 87 -12.32 8.47 -16.21
CA ARG A 87 -11.38 9.48 -15.69
C ARG A 87 -10.44 8.88 -14.65
N VAL A 88 -10.94 8.07 -13.72
CA VAL A 88 -10.08 7.34 -12.78
C VAL A 88 -9.11 6.45 -13.54
N ALA A 89 -9.56 5.69 -14.54
CA ALA A 89 -8.67 4.85 -15.34
C ALA A 89 -7.63 5.66 -16.15
N SER A 90 -8.01 6.81 -16.72
CA SER A 90 -7.10 7.68 -17.47
C SER A 90 -6.14 8.46 -16.56
N GLU A 91 -6.57 8.80 -15.35
CA GLU A 91 -5.74 9.45 -14.33
C GLU A 91 -4.87 8.43 -13.60
N SER A 92 -5.30 7.18 -13.40
CA SER A 92 -4.41 6.05 -13.08
C SER A 92 -3.38 5.81 -14.18
N SER A 93 -3.64 6.28 -15.40
CA SER A 93 -2.70 6.30 -16.52
C SER A 93 -1.91 7.61 -16.63
N SER A 94 -2.29 8.69 -15.93
CA SER A 94 -1.62 10.01 -15.96
C SER A 94 -0.87 10.36 -14.67
N PHE A 95 -1.21 9.70 -13.56
CA PHE A 95 -0.32 9.36 -12.44
C PHE A 95 0.54 8.15 -12.79
N THR A 96 1.05 8.17 -14.01
CA THR A 96 2.19 7.36 -14.38
C THR A 96 3.42 8.04 -13.77
N ILE A 97 3.72 7.70 -12.51
CA ILE A 97 5.12 7.52 -12.10
C ILE A 97 5.72 6.68 -13.21
N GLU A 98 6.55 7.24 -14.09
CA GLU A 98 7.12 6.61 -15.29
C GLU A 98 6.98 5.07 -15.30
N ARG A 99 5.79 4.60 -15.71
CA ARG A 99 5.61 3.32 -16.35
C ARG A 99 6.15 3.61 -17.72
N THR A 100 7.47 3.52 -17.83
CA THR A 100 8.02 2.82 -18.96
C THR A 100 7.14 1.58 -19.12
N ALA A 101 6.33 1.60 -20.17
CA ALA A 101 5.69 0.43 -20.72
C ALA A 101 6.80 -0.48 -21.27
N THR A 102 7.72 -0.91 -20.42
CA THR A 102 8.64 -2.01 -20.66
C THR A 102 7.94 -3.22 -20.08
N ALA A 103 7.05 -3.79 -20.90
CA ALA A 103 6.34 -5.05 -20.73
C ALA A 103 5.58 -5.25 -19.39
N LEU A 104 4.46 -5.96 -19.46
CA LEU A 104 4.01 -6.75 -18.31
C LEU A 104 5.03 -7.88 -18.11
N GLU A 105 6.23 -7.56 -17.63
CA GLU A 105 7.11 -8.58 -17.09
C GLU A 105 6.37 -9.18 -15.90
N THR A 106 5.85 -10.37 -16.14
CA THR A 106 5.19 -11.13 -15.10
C THR A 106 6.29 -11.63 -14.20
N PHE A 107 6.65 -10.86 -13.17
CA PHE A 107 7.70 -11.25 -12.23
C PHE A 107 7.44 -12.67 -11.73
N THR A 108 8.45 -13.51 -11.93
CA THR A 108 8.46 -14.85 -11.36
C THR A 108 8.68 -14.73 -9.85
N HIS A 109 8.39 -15.81 -9.14
CA HIS A 109 8.68 -15.88 -7.71
C HIS A 109 10.18 -15.66 -7.45
N THR A 110 11.03 -16.24 -8.30
CA THR A 110 12.48 -16.11 -8.26
C THR A 110 12.97 -14.68 -8.52
N ASP A 111 12.35 -13.94 -9.44
CA ASP A 111 12.74 -12.54 -9.69
C ASP A 111 12.56 -11.68 -8.44
N ILE A 112 11.45 -11.89 -7.72
CA ILE A 112 11.14 -11.18 -6.49
C ILE A 112 12.09 -11.57 -5.36
N GLN A 113 12.42 -12.86 -5.23
CA GLN A 113 13.42 -13.34 -4.28
C GLN A 113 14.79 -12.69 -4.53
N ASN A 114 15.23 -12.64 -5.79
CA ASN A 114 16.50 -12.02 -6.17
C ASN A 114 16.51 -10.51 -5.85
N MET A 115 15.43 -9.78 -6.17
CA MET A 115 15.31 -8.36 -5.81
C MET A 115 15.43 -8.14 -4.30
N LEU A 116 14.83 -9.01 -3.48
CA LEU A 116 14.95 -8.94 -2.02
C LEU A 116 16.39 -9.23 -1.56
N ALA A 117 17.09 -10.18 -2.18
CA ALA A 117 18.49 -10.45 -1.84
C ALA A 117 19.39 -9.26 -2.18
N ASP A 118 19.20 -8.67 -3.36
CA ASP A 118 19.95 -7.50 -3.80
C ASP A 118 19.71 -6.30 -2.87
N ILE A 119 18.46 -5.99 -2.54
CA ILE A 119 18.15 -4.92 -1.59
C ILE A 119 18.82 -5.19 -0.25
N GLY A 120 18.75 -6.43 0.25
CA GLY A 120 19.40 -6.80 1.51
C GLY A 120 20.90 -6.52 1.47
N ARG A 121 21.58 -6.94 0.39
CA ARG A 121 23.01 -6.70 0.17
C ARG A 121 23.35 -5.21 0.12
N VAL A 122 22.61 -4.42 -0.66
CA VAL A 122 22.80 -2.96 -0.79
C VAL A 122 22.65 -2.25 0.56
N LEU A 123 21.76 -2.74 1.42
CA LEU A 123 21.54 -2.20 2.77
C LEU A 123 22.48 -2.80 3.83
N GLY A 124 23.52 -3.55 3.43
CA GLY A 124 24.51 -4.12 4.34
C GLY A 124 24.05 -5.37 5.11
N TYR A 125 22.94 -6.01 4.71
CA TYR A 125 22.50 -7.28 5.28
C TYR A 125 23.09 -8.47 4.53
N HIS A 126 23.30 -9.58 5.25
CA HIS A 126 23.50 -10.88 4.66
C HIS A 126 22.14 -11.50 4.31
N ALA A 127 21.77 -11.42 3.03
CA ALA A 127 20.56 -12.03 2.51
C ALA A 127 20.80 -13.49 2.08
N GLN A 128 19.81 -14.35 2.28
CA GLN A 128 19.82 -15.74 1.82
C GLN A 128 18.44 -16.11 1.26
N LEU A 129 18.44 -16.75 0.10
CA LEU A 129 17.25 -17.29 -0.56
C LEU A 129 16.95 -18.70 -0.05
N GLU A 130 15.67 -19.07 -0.04
CA GLU A 130 15.18 -20.43 0.28
C GLU A 130 15.81 -21.00 1.56
N PHE A 131 15.77 -20.23 2.64
CA PHE A 131 16.33 -20.64 3.92
C PHE A 131 15.30 -21.38 4.76
N GLU A 132 15.55 -22.66 5.00
CA GLU A 132 14.62 -23.58 5.69
C GLU A 132 13.25 -23.61 4.99
N TYR A 133 12.24 -22.97 5.56
CA TYR A 133 10.88 -22.87 5.04
C TYR A 133 10.51 -21.45 4.62
N TYR A 134 11.46 -20.52 4.62
CA TYR A 134 11.30 -19.11 4.25
C TYR A 134 11.85 -18.81 2.86
N ASP A 135 11.15 -17.97 2.10
CA ASP A 135 11.56 -17.62 0.74
C ASP A 135 12.82 -16.75 0.73
N VAL A 136 12.89 -15.74 1.62
CA VAL A 136 14.10 -14.91 1.80
C VAL A 136 14.25 -14.53 3.27
N ILE A 137 15.49 -14.52 3.76
CA ILE A 137 15.85 -14.02 5.08
C ILE A 137 17.01 -13.04 5.01
N TRP A 138 17.02 -12.05 5.90
CA TRP A 138 18.15 -11.15 6.09
C TRP A 138 18.72 -11.26 7.50
N ARG A 139 20.04 -11.26 7.61
CA ARG A 139 20.81 -11.23 8.86
C ARG A 139 21.76 -10.04 8.88
N LYS A 140 22.13 -9.57 10.07
CA LYS A 140 23.16 -8.51 10.21
C LYS A 140 24.51 -8.94 9.66
N SER A 141 24.83 -10.22 9.75
CA SER A 141 26.04 -10.83 9.20
C SER A 141 25.79 -12.31 8.95
N LYS A 142 26.68 -12.97 8.22
CA LYS A 142 26.60 -14.42 7.94
C LYS A 142 26.53 -15.27 9.22
N THR A 143 27.26 -14.86 10.25
CA THR A 143 27.38 -15.58 11.54
C THR A 143 26.30 -15.18 12.55
N SER A 144 25.48 -14.18 12.26
CA SER A 144 24.41 -13.76 13.17
C SER A 144 23.40 -14.90 13.34
N PRO A 145 23.17 -15.39 14.57
CA PRO A 145 22.20 -16.46 14.82
C PRO A 145 20.76 -15.98 14.61
N ARG A 146 20.52 -14.67 14.77
CA ARG A 146 19.20 -14.07 14.65
C ARG A 146 18.91 -13.62 13.22
N LEU A 147 17.73 -14.01 12.73
CA LEU A 147 17.06 -13.48 11.55
C LEU A 147 16.54 -12.07 11.87
N SER A 148 16.98 -11.09 11.11
CA SER A 148 16.52 -9.70 11.28
C SER A 148 15.21 -9.46 10.53
N HIS A 149 15.12 -9.97 9.30
CA HIS A 149 13.96 -9.84 8.43
C HIS A 149 13.63 -11.19 7.81
N ILE A 150 12.34 -11.48 7.67
CA ILE A 150 11.81 -12.69 7.05
C ILE A 150 10.77 -12.28 6.01
N PHE A 151 10.88 -12.84 4.81
CA PHE A 151 10.01 -12.53 3.68
C PHE A 151 9.36 -13.81 3.14
N GLU A 152 8.05 -13.72 2.86
CA GLU A 152 7.29 -14.71 2.09
C GLU A 152 6.72 -14.05 0.84
N VAL A 153 6.86 -14.70 -0.31
CA VAL A 153 6.50 -14.19 -1.64
C VAL A 153 5.32 -14.98 -2.20
N GLN A 154 4.18 -14.31 -2.41
CA GLN A 154 2.94 -14.95 -2.86
C GLN A 154 2.44 -14.38 -4.19
N ARG A 155 2.45 -15.23 -5.23
CA ARG A 155 1.93 -14.89 -6.57
C ARG A 155 0.51 -15.43 -6.81
N LYS A 156 0.27 -16.71 -6.51
CA LYS A 156 -1.04 -17.39 -6.59
C LYS A 156 -1.17 -18.47 -5.51
N GLY A 157 -0.80 -18.12 -4.28
CA GLY A 157 -0.62 -19.07 -3.17
C GLY A 157 -1.59 -18.86 -2.01
N ASN A 158 -1.41 -19.69 -0.98
CA ASN A 158 -2.20 -19.63 0.25
C ASN A 158 -1.60 -18.58 1.20
N ILE A 159 -2.26 -17.43 1.29
CA ILE A 159 -1.89 -16.33 2.18
C ILE A 159 -1.82 -16.77 3.66
N ASP A 160 -2.73 -17.64 4.11
CA ASP A 160 -2.75 -18.08 5.51
C ASP A 160 -1.53 -18.94 5.85
N ALA A 161 -1.06 -19.77 4.91
CA ALA A 161 0.16 -20.56 5.08
C ALA A 161 1.40 -19.65 5.18
N ALA A 162 1.47 -18.60 4.36
CA ALA A 162 2.55 -17.61 4.43
C ALA A 162 2.51 -16.85 5.78
N LEU A 163 1.32 -16.41 6.22
CA LEU A 163 1.15 -15.75 7.52
C LEU A 163 1.52 -16.66 8.69
N ALA A 164 1.23 -17.96 8.62
CA ALA A 164 1.63 -18.92 9.65
C ALA A 164 3.15 -19.02 9.79
N LYS A 165 3.89 -19.13 8.67
CA LYS A 165 5.36 -19.12 8.69
C LYS A 165 5.91 -17.81 9.26
N LEU A 166 5.36 -16.67 8.83
CA LEU A 166 5.78 -15.36 9.34
C LEU A 166 5.54 -15.23 10.85
N LYS A 167 4.39 -15.73 11.35
CA LYS A 167 4.09 -15.77 12.79
C LYS A 167 5.12 -16.60 13.54
N GLN A 168 5.45 -17.80 13.07
CA GLN A 168 6.47 -18.64 13.68
C GLN A 168 7.83 -17.91 13.75
N GLY A 169 8.22 -17.21 12.69
CA GLY A 169 9.47 -16.45 12.66
C GLY A 169 9.49 -15.27 13.62
N TYR A 170 8.36 -14.56 13.72
CA TYR A 170 8.19 -13.48 14.68
C TYR A 170 8.18 -13.98 16.13
N GLU A 171 7.52 -15.09 16.43
CA GLU A 171 7.47 -15.65 17.78
C GLU A 171 8.83 -16.18 18.23
N ALA A 172 9.52 -16.91 17.36
CA ALA A 172 10.80 -17.53 17.70
C ALA A 172 11.94 -16.50 17.81
N GLN A 173 11.96 -15.50 16.91
CA GLN A 173 13.14 -14.63 16.75
C GLN A 173 12.83 -13.14 16.85
N ARG A 174 11.55 -12.75 17.00
CA ARG A 174 11.11 -11.34 16.97
C ARG A 174 11.63 -10.62 15.73
N SER A 175 11.65 -11.33 14.59
CA SER A 175 12.06 -10.81 13.28
C SER A 175 11.04 -9.81 12.76
N LYS A 176 11.47 -8.85 11.95
CA LYS A 176 10.54 -8.05 11.15
C LYS A 176 10.02 -8.92 10.00
N THR A 177 8.71 -8.96 9.80
CA THR A 177 8.07 -9.88 8.84
C THR A 177 7.52 -9.12 7.64
N PHE A 178 7.62 -9.73 6.47
CA PHE A 178 7.19 -9.12 5.22
C PHE A 178 6.42 -10.14 4.38
N LEU A 179 5.24 -9.75 3.93
CA LEU A 179 4.46 -10.52 2.98
C LEU A 179 4.47 -9.77 1.64
N VAL A 180 5.11 -10.36 0.63
CA VAL A 180 5.28 -9.77 -0.69
C VAL A 180 4.29 -10.41 -1.66
N ILE A 181 3.38 -9.63 -2.24
CA ILE A 181 2.24 -10.14 -3.00
C ILE A 181 2.10 -9.53 -4.39
N SER A 182 1.59 -10.31 -5.33
CA SER A 182 1.45 -9.86 -6.73
C SER A 182 0.15 -9.08 -7.01
N ASN A 183 -0.90 -9.27 -6.20
CA ASN A 183 -2.25 -8.76 -6.47
C ASN A 183 -2.83 -7.99 -5.27
N GLU A 184 -3.56 -6.91 -5.56
CA GLU A 184 -4.24 -6.06 -4.59
C GLU A 184 -5.38 -6.80 -3.85
N SER A 185 -6.10 -7.71 -4.51
CA SER A 185 -7.14 -8.51 -3.82
C SER A 185 -6.58 -9.36 -2.68
N ASP A 186 -5.33 -9.83 -2.82
CA ASP A 186 -4.64 -10.61 -1.80
C ASP A 186 -4.16 -9.72 -0.66
N THR A 187 -3.93 -8.42 -0.92
CA THR A 187 -3.59 -7.42 0.11
C THR A 187 -4.75 -7.30 1.09
N ASN A 188 -5.97 -7.14 0.57
CA ASN A 188 -7.17 -7.02 1.39
C ASN A 188 -7.44 -8.29 2.19
N ARG A 189 -7.20 -9.47 1.59
CA ARG A 189 -7.32 -10.76 2.29
C ARG A 189 -6.31 -10.89 3.43
N ALA A 190 -5.03 -10.58 3.19
CA ALA A 190 -3.99 -10.63 4.20
C ALA A 190 -4.26 -9.66 5.35
N ARG A 191 -4.65 -8.41 5.04
CA ARG A 191 -5.04 -7.43 6.06
C ARG A 191 -6.23 -7.92 6.86
N LYS A 192 -7.28 -8.40 6.20
CA LYS A 192 -8.47 -8.94 6.89
C LYS A 192 -8.10 -10.11 7.82
N ALA A 193 -7.18 -10.99 7.43
CA ALA A 193 -6.71 -12.09 8.26
C ALA A 193 -5.95 -11.64 9.52
N MET A 194 -5.22 -10.52 9.44
CA MET A 194 -4.51 -9.93 10.59
C MET A 194 -5.43 -9.09 11.48
N THR A 195 -6.37 -8.33 10.91
CA THR A 195 -7.15 -7.33 11.65
C THR A 195 -8.47 -7.88 12.25
N LEU A 196 -8.98 -9.05 11.83
CA LEU A 196 -10.32 -9.54 12.21
C LEU A 196 -10.55 -9.93 13.68
N GLY A 197 -9.62 -9.67 14.58
CA GLY A 197 -9.94 -9.60 15.99
C GLY A 197 -8.69 -9.59 16.84
N GLN A 198 -8.74 -8.93 18.00
CA GLN A 198 -7.73 -9.02 19.07
C GLN A 198 -7.51 -10.46 19.62
N ARG A 199 -8.10 -11.48 18.97
CA ARG A 199 -8.00 -12.92 19.25
C ARG A 199 -7.81 -13.77 17.98
N GLY A 200 -7.61 -13.15 16.81
CA GLY A 200 -7.39 -13.87 15.56
C GLY A 200 -6.03 -14.58 15.55
N ALA A 201 -5.90 -15.68 14.80
CA ALA A 201 -4.67 -16.48 14.74
C ALA A 201 -3.41 -15.66 14.36
N PHE A 202 -3.59 -14.54 13.66
CA PHE A 202 -2.50 -13.68 13.17
C PHE A 202 -2.56 -12.24 13.69
N HIS A 203 -3.35 -11.94 14.73
CA HIS A 203 -3.54 -10.56 15.20
C HIS A 203 -2.23 -9.87 15.66
N GLU A 204 -1.29 -10.66 16.21
CA GLU A 204 0.03 -10.16 16.61
C GLU A 204 0.86 -9.67 15.42
N LEU A 205 0.57 -10.17 14.21
CA LEU A 205 1.27 -9.79 12.99
C LEU A 205 0.82 -8.43 12.43
N ASP A 206 -0.34 -7.92 12.83
CA ASP A 206 -0.92 -6.66 12.31
C ASP A 206 0.03 -5.47 12.47
N ASN A 207 0.79 -5.44 13.57
CA ASN A 207 1.71 -4.33 13.90
C ASN A 207 3.17 -4.57 13.46
N VAL A 208 3.52 -5.78 13.05
CA VAL A 208 4.92 -6.16 12.78
C VAL A 208 5.16 -6.65 11.35
N THR A 209 4.09 -6.99 10.63
CA THR A 209 4.17 -7.47 9.24
C THR A 209 3.91 -6.34 8.26
N THR A 210 4.88 -6.10 7.38
CA THR A 210 4.72 -5.16 6.26
C THR A 210 4.28 -5.92 5.02
N ILE A 211 3.17 -5.50 4.41
CA ILE A 211 2.74 -6.04 3.11
C ILE A 211 3.31 -5.17 2.00
N LEU A 212 4.00 -5.78 1.04
CA LEU A 212 4.56 -5.12 -0.14
C LEU A 212 4.00 -5.73 -1.42
N SER A 213 3.63 -4.90 -2.39
CA SER A 213 3.36 -5.39 -3.74
C SER A 213 4.66 -5.64 -4.52
N PHE A 214 4.60 -6.50 -5.54
CA PHE A 214 5.72 -6.73 -6.46
C PHE A 214 6.19 -5.43 -7.13
N GLU A 215 5.24 -4.54 -7.46
CA GLU A 215 5.56 -3.25 -8.05
C GLU A 215 6.28 -2.32 -7.07
N GLN A 216 5.85 -2.26 -5.81
CA GLN A 216 6.54 -1.48 -4.78
C GLN A 216 7.96 -1.99 -4.56
N LEU A 217 8.13 -3.32 -4.49
CA LEU A 217 9.45 -3.92 -4.33
C LEU A 217 10.36 -3.58 -5.52
N ARG A 218 9.86 -3.71 -6.76
CA ARG A 218 10.63 -3.36 -7.96
C ARG A 218 11.07 -1.91 -7.95
N LYS A 219 10.18 -0.98 -7.58
CA LYS A 219 10.50 0.44 -7.47
C LYS A 219 11.59 0.67 -6.42
N LEU A 220 11.48 0.02 -5.26
CA LEU A 220 12.48 0.08 -4.21
C LEU A 220 13.84 -0.44 -4.68
N HIS A 221 13.86 -1.64 -5.30
CA HIS A 221 15.06 -2.27 -5.85
C HIS A 221 15.75 -1.35 -6.86
N ARG A 222 15.00 -0.82 -7.84
CA ARG A 222 15.52 0.11 -8.85
C ARG A 222 16.11 1.38 -8.24
N HIS A 223 15.42 1.98 -7.26
CA HIS A 223 15.89 3.22 -6.65
C HIS A 223 17.13 2.98 -5.79
N LEU A 224 17.16 1.92 -4.98
CA LEU A 224 18.33 1.60 -4.15
C LEU A 224 19.56 1.23 -4.99
N THR A 225 19.37 0.42 -6.03
CA THR A 225 20.49 0.04 -6.91
C THR A 225 21.03 1.24 -7.70
N SER A 226 20.18 2.21 -8.09
CA SER A 226 20.63 3.43 -8.77
C SER A 226 21.53 4.35 -7.92
N VAL A 227 21.52 4.18 -6.59
CA VAL A 227 22.32 4.96 -5.65
C VAL A 227 23.27 4.09 -4.81
N GLU A 228 23.50 2.84 -5.22
CA GLU A 228 24.29 1.86 -4.46
C GLU A 228 25.68 2.39 -4.11
N ASP A 229 26.39 2.98 -5.08
CA ASP A 229 27.73 3.55 -4.86
C ASP A 229 27.74 4.64 -3.78
N LEU A 230 26.69 5.46 -3.72
CA LEU A 230 26.54 6.50 -2.69
C LEU A 230 26.19 5.90 -1.34
N LEU A 231 25.40 4.83 -1.29
CA LEU A 231 25.07 4.13 -0.06
C LEU A 231 26.30 3.45 0.52
N ILE A 232 27.13 2.82 -0.31
CA ILE A 232 28.40 2.21 0.11
C ILE A 232 29.28 3.26 0.80
N GLN A 233 29.43 4.45 0.21
CA GLN A 233 30.21 5.55 0.82
C GLN A 233 29.69 6.04 2.20
N LEU A 234 28.43 5.77 2.54
CA LEU A 234 27.84 6.19 3.82
C LEU A 234 27.91 5.10 4.90
N PHE A 235 28.00 3.84 4.50
CA PHE A 235 27.91 2.69 5.42
C PHE A 235 29.19 1.87 5.54
N ASP A 236 30.17 2.07 4.64
CA ASP A 236 31.58 1.67 4.81
C ASP A 236 32.39 2.77 5.54
#